data_AF-A0A2D0IKQ1-F1
#
_entry.id   AF-A0A2D0IKQ1-F1
#
_cell.length_a   1.000
_cell.length_b   1.000
_cell.length_c   1.000
_cell.angle_alpha   90.00
_cell.angle_beta   90.00
_cell.angle_gamma   90.00
#
_symmetry.space_group_name_H-M   'P 1'
#
loop_
_entity.id
_entity.type
_entity.pdbx_description
1 polymer ?
#
loop_
_entity_poly.entity_id
_entity_poly.type
_entity_poly.pdbx_seq_one_letter_code
_entity_poly.pdbx_strand_id
1 'polypeptide(L)'
;MNMNWFDMAKDHMKVEGITYDKLAEHLGVTRGAVGHWLNGRREPPLKEIAAILDFIGIKHVVLNSDGTVSDIKDLSLNSINIKPESNLTKQQKELLGLFDSLPSEEADRFLRELKAKSTHFNAIFAEMMAKRGIKAS
;
A
#
# COMPACT_ATOMS: atom_id res chain seq x y z
N MET A 1 -8.42 -9.03 2.46
CA MET A 1 -9.86 -8.77 2.16
C MET A 1 -10.22 -7.36 2.62
N ASN A 2 -11.13 -6.66 1.93
CA ASN A 2 -11.67 -5.38 2.40
C ASN A 2 -12.75 -5.65 3.45
N MET A 3 -12.67 -5.02 4.62
CA MET A 3 -13.65 -5.17 5.69
C MET A 3 -13.84 -3.87 6.46
N ASN A 4 -14.90 -3.75 7.26
CA ASN A 4 -15.02 -2.60 8.15
C ASN A 4 -13.95 -2.65 9.24
N TRP A 5 -13.48 -1.48 9.67
CA TRP A 5 -12.45 -1.39 10.72
C TRP A 5 -12.89 -2.04 12.03
N PHE A 6 -14.19 -1.98 12.35
CA PHE A 6 -14.71 -2.60 13.58
C PHE A 6 -14.81 -4.11 13.47
N ASP A 7 -14.98 -4.66 12.26
CA ASP A 7 -14.96 -6.12 12.05
C ASP A 7 -13.54 -6.65 12.23
N MET A 8 -12.55 -5.97 11.63
CA MET A 8 -11.13 -6.22 11.88
C MET A 8 -10.77 -6.12 13.37
N ALA A 9 -11.24 -5.06 14.03
CA ALA A 9 -10.98 -4.85 15.44
C ALA A 9 -11.56 -5.97 16.31
N LYS A 10 -12.82 -6.36 16.08
CA LYS A 10 -13.47 -7.46 16.82
C LYS A 10 -12.74 -8.79 16.64
N ASP A 11 -12.24 -9.08 15.45
CA ASP A 11 -11.52 -10.33 15.21
C ASP A 11 -10.17 -10.35 15.94
N HIS A 12 -9.42 -9.24 15.92
CA HIS A 12 -8.19 -9.13 16.70
C HIS A 12 -8.46 -9.17 18.22
N MET A 13 -9.55 -8.55 18.68
CA MET A 13 -9.94 -8.61 20.09
C MET A 13 -10.26 -10.03 20.57
N LYS A 14 -10.85 -10.89 19.72
CA LYS A 14 -11.08 -12.30 20.07
C LYS A 14 -9.76 -13.06 20.19
N VAL A 15 -8.80 -12.78 19.32
CA VAL A 15 -7.47 -13.42 19.33
C VAL A 15 -6.69 -13.02 20.58
N GLU A 16 -6.69 -11.72 20.93
CA GLU A 16 -5.92 -11.16 22.05
C GLU A 16 -6.67 -11.20 23.39
N GLY A 17 -7.94 -11.66 23.41
CA GLY A 17 -8.76 -11.69 24.62
C GLY A 17 -9.07 -10.30 25.21
N ILE A 18 -9.19 -9.28 24.36
CA ILE A 18 -9.44 -7.90 24.77
C ILE A 18 -10.94 -7.65 24.89
N THR A 19 -11.36 -7.05 26.01
CA THR A 19 -12.77 -6.75 26.30
C THR A 19 -13.12 -5.29 25.99
N TYR A 20 -14.42 -5.01 25.84
CA TYR A 20 -14.91 -3.66 25.59
C TYR A 20 -14.63 -2.73 26.78
N ASP A 21 -14.62 -3.28 27.99
CA ASP A 21 -14.29 -2.56 29.22
C ASP A 21 -12.85 -2.06 29.21
N LYS A 22 -11.88 -2.89 28.77
CA LYS A 22 -10.47 -2.49 28.65
C LYS A 22 -10.26 -1.36 27.64
N LEU A 23 -10.95 -1.43 26.50
CA LEU A 23 -10.91 -0.35 25.51
C LEU A 23 -11.51 0.94 26.06
N ALA A 24 -12.66 0.85 26.73
CA ALA A 24 -13.32 2.00 27.33
C ALA A 24 -12.45 2.68 28.38
N GLU A 25 -11.81 1.90 29.24
CA GLU A 25 -10.84 2.39 30.23
C GLU A 25 -9.64 3.06 29.57
N HIS A 26 -9.04 2.43 28.56
CA HIS A 26 -7.88 2.99 27.86
C HIS A 26 -8.19 4.32 27.14
N LEU A 27 -9.37 4.43 26.53
CA LEU A 27 -9.80 5.61 25.77
C LEU A 27 -10.43 6.68 26.66
N GLY A 28 -10.67 6.40 27.94
CA GLY A 28 -11.36 7.32 28.85
C GLY A 28 -12.83 7.57 28.48
N VAL A 29 -13.49 6.57 27.87
CA VAL A 29 -14.88 6.65 27.41
C VAL A 29 -15.75 5.60 28.09
N THR A 30 -17.06 5.65 27.86
CA THR A 30 -17.97 4.63 28.43
C THR A 30 -17.92 3.33 27.63
N ARG A 31 -18.10 2.18 28.31
CA ARG A 31 -18.29 0.87 27.65
C ARG A 31 -19.39 0.90 26.59
N GLY A 32 -20.45 1.66 26.86
CA GLY A 32 -21.54 1.88 25.92
C GLY A 32 -21.10 2.57 24.64
N ALA A 33 -20.20 3.57 24.71
CA ALA A 33 -19.65 4.25 23.53
C ALA A 33 -18.87 3.27 22.64
N VAL A 34 -17.95 2.48 23.24
CA VAL A 34 -17.19 1.44 22.54
C VAL A 34 -18.13 0.42 21.89
N GLY A 35 -19.18 0.01 22.60
CA GLY A 35 -20.20 -0.90 22.05
C GLY A 35 -20.98 -0.30 20.87
N HIS A 36 -21.28 1.00 20.87
CA HIS A 36 -21.91 1.64 19.71
C HIS A 36 -20.97 1.68 18.50
N TRP A 37 -19.67 1.91 18.72
CA TRP A 37 -18.67 1.96 17.65
C TRP A 37 -18.40 0.59 17.04
N LEU A 38 -18.15 -0.43 17.85
CA LEU A 38 -17.80 -1.79 17.37
C LEU A 38 -18.97 -2.54 16.73
N ASN A 39 -20.20 -2.03 16.91
CA ASN A 39 -21.41 -2.53 16.27
C ASN A 39 -21.89 -1.65 15.09
N GLY A 40 -21.12 -0.63 14.70
CA GLY A 40 -21.46 0.25 13.58
C GLY A 40 -22.70 1.13 13.80
N ARG A 41 -23.14 1.32 15.06
CA ARG A 41 -24.30 2.18 15.38
C ARG A 41 -23.95 3.66 15.40
N ARG A 42 -22.69 3.97 15.68
CA ARG A 42 -22.14 5.33 15.68
C ARG A 42 -20.74 5.29 15.10
N GLU A 43 -20.40 6.31 14.33
CA GLU A 43 -19.05 6.50 13.84
C GLU A 43 -18.21 7.23 14.90
N PRO A 44 -17.14 6.61 15.42
CA PRO A 44 -16.15 7.34 16.20
C PRO A 44 -15.32 8.27 15.31
N PRO A 45 -14.70 9.32 15.88
CA PRO A 45 -13.71 10.10 15.14
C PRO A 45 -12.48 9.25 14.84
N LEU A 46 -11.79 9.57 13.74
CA LEU A 46 -10.63 8.80 13.25
C LEU A 46 -9.52 8.61 14.31
N LYS A 47 -9.35 9.58 15.21
CA LYS A 47 -8.40 9.49 16.32
C LYS A 47 -8.71 8.31 17.27
N GLU A 48 -9.99 8.10 17.57
CA GLU A 48 -10.44 7.01 18.44
C GLU A 48 -10.32 5.66 17.71
N ILE A 49 -10.59 5.63 16.41
CA ILE A 49 -10.33 4.44 15.57
C ILE A 49 -8.85 4.06 15.65
N ALA A 50 -7.95 5.02 15.46
CA ALA A 50 -6.51 4.79 15.53
C ALA A 50 -6.08 4.30 16.93
N ALA A 51 -6.62 4.88 18.00
CA ALA A 51 -6.31 4.47 19.37
C ALA A 51 -6.83 3.05 19.68
N ILE A 52 -8.02 2.67 19.20
CA ILE A 52 -8.53 1.30 19.32
C ILE A 52 -7.61 0.33 18.60
N LEU A 53 -7.26 0.60 17.34
CA LEU A 53 -6.39 -0.25 16.52
C LEU A 53 -5.00 -0.42 17.18
N ASP A 54 -4.41 0.67 17.66
CA ASP A 54 -3.10 0.65 18.32
C ASP A 54 -3.13 -0.20 19.60
N PHE A 55 -4.19 -0.06 20.40
CA PHE A 55 -4.37 -0.80 21.65
C PHE A 55 -4.52 -2.31 21.43
N ILE A 56 -5.21 -2.72 20.36
CA ILE A 56 -5.39 -4.13 20.03
C ILE A 56 -4.21 -4.74 19.26
N GLY A 57 -3.14 -3.97 19.01
CA GLY A 57 -1.91 -4.46 18.38
C GLY A 57 -1.82 -4.24 16.86
N ILE A 58 -2.79 -3.55 16.26
CA ILE A 58 -2.77 -3.20 14.83
C ILE A 58 -2.09 -1.84 14.66
N LYS A 59 -0.81 -1.86 14.33
CA LYS A 59 -0.01 -0.63 14.16
C LYS A 59 -0.29 0.12 12.86
N HIS A 60 -0.68 -0.60 11.82
CA HIS A 60 -0.85 -0.03 10.49
C HIS A 60 -1.99 -0.74 9.75
N VAL A 61 -2.81 0.05 9.05
CA VAL A 61 -3.90 -0.40 8.18
C VAL A 61 -3.95 0.46 6.93
N VAL A 62 -4.53 -0.06 5.85
CA VAL A 62 -4.85 0.74 4.67
C VAL A 62 -6.32 1.17 4.75
N LEU A 63 -6.57 2.47 4.67
CA LEU A 63 -7.92 3.02 4.53
C LEU A 63 -8.25 3.15 3.04
N ASN A 64 -9.29 2.46 2.60
CA ASN A 64 -9.76 2.48 1.22
C ASN A 64 -10.76 3.62 0.99
N SER A 65 -10.89 4.09 -0.25
CA SER A 65 -11.82 5.17 -0.62
C SER A 65 -13.30 4.82 -0.44
N ASP A 66 -13.63 3.52 -0.31
CA ASP A 66 -14.98 3.02 -0.03
C ASP A 66 -15.32 3.02 1.48
N GLY A 67 -14.40 3.49 2.34
CA GLY A 67 -14.56 3.51 3.79
C GLY A 67 -14.20 2.20 4.50
N THR A 68 -13.76 1.18 3.76
CA THR A 68 -13.26 -0.08 4.34
C THR A 68 -11.79 0.03 4.71
N VAL A 69 -11.32 -0.92 5.52
CA VAL A 69 -9.90 -1.12 5.81
C VAL A 69 -9.41 -2.48 5.34
N SER A 70 -8.12 -2.54 5.05
CA SER A 70 -7.43 -3.77 4.65
C SER A 70 -6.15 -3.93 5.48
N ASP A 71 -5.84 -5.17 5.85
CA ASP A 71 -4.56 -5.51 6.51
C ASP A 71 -3.43 -5.33 5.49
N ILE A 72 -2.34 -4.71 5.90
CA ILE A 72 -1.15 -4.52 5.06
C ILE A 72 -0.56 -5.86 4.61
N LYS A 73 -0.70 -6.93 5.40
CA LYS A 73 -0.26 -8.28 5.03
C LYS A 73 -1.11 -8.89 3.92
N ASP A 74 -2.39 -8.51 3.85
CA ASP A 74 -3.33 -8.95 2.81
C ASP A 74 -3.17 -8.15 1.51
N LEU A 75 -2.53 -6.98 1.58
CA LEU A 75 -2.05 -6.32 0.38
C LEU A 75 -0.86 -7.12 -0.15
N SER A 76 -1.16 -8.00 -1.13
CA SER A 76 -0.18 -8.33 -2.15
C SER A 76 0.53 -7.03 -2.55
N LEU A 77 1.86 -7.01 -2.51
CA LEU A 77 2.73 -5.85 -2.77
C LEU A 77 2.48 -5.18 -4.15
N ASN A 78 1.52 -5.67 -4.93
CA ASN A 78 1.07 -5.16 -6.21
C ASN A 78 -0.11 -4.17 -6.13
N SER A 79 -0.83 -4.01 -5.00
CA SER A 79 -2.06 -3.19 -4.94
C SER A 79 -1.93 -1.80 -4.30
N ILE A 80 -0.77 -1.46 -3.74
CA ILE A 80 -0.44 -0.08 -3.41
C ILE A 80 0.29 0.49 -4.62
N ASN A 81 -0.20 1.57 -5.22
CA ASN A 81 0.54 2.34 -6.22
C ASN A 81 1.70 3.15 -5.58
N ILE A 82 2.43 2.51 -4.67
CA ILE A 82 3.86 2.74 -4.49
C ILE A 82 4.45 1.90 -5.62
N LYS A 83 5.13 2.48 -6.61
CA LYS A 83 5.85 1.67 -7.62
C LYS A 83 6.61 0.57 -6.87
N PRO A 84 6.23 -0.72 -6.96
CA PRO A 84 6.97 -1.75 -6.28
C PRO A 84 8.24 -1.93 -7.10
N GLU A 85 9.36 -1.40 -6.60
CA GLU A 85 10.69 -1.73 -7.14
C GLU A 85 11.04 -3.23 -6.97
N SER A 86 10.09 -4.08 -6.60
CA SER A 86 10.34 -5.46 -6.17
C SER A 86 9.76 -6.55 -7.08
N ASN A 87 9.14 -6.23 -8.23
CA ASN A 87 8.92 -7.23 -9.29
C ASN A 87 9.88 -7.05 -10.47
N LEU A 88 11.14 -6.81 -10.15
CA LEU A 88 12.22 -6.86 -11.12
C LEU A 88 12.29 -8.27 -11.71
N THR A 89 12.24 -8.38 -13.04
CA THR A 89 12.57 -9.62 -13.74
C THR A 89 13.99 -10.06 -13.38
N LYS A 90 14.33 -11.33 -13.62
CA LYS A 90 15.70 -11.84 -13.39
C LYS A 90 16.76 -10.93 -14.03
N GLN A 91 16.49 -10.44 -15.24
CA GLN A 91 17.38 -9.53 -15.98
C GLN A 91 17.45 -8.14 -15.35
N GLN A 92 16.35 -7.61 -14.82
CA GLN A 92 16.34 -6.30 -14.17
C GLN A 92 17.10 -6.34 -12.82
N LYS A 93 17.05 -7.46 -12.09
CA LYS A 93 17.87 -7.67 -10.88
C LYS A 93 19.36 -7.73 -11.21
N GLU A 94 19.72 -8.45 -12.26
CA GLU A 94 21.10 -8.54 -12.75
C GLU A 94 21.62 -7.17 -13.20
N LEU A 95 20.79 -6.39 -13.91
CA LEU A 95 21.13 -5.03 -14.31
C LEU A 95 21.43 -4.14 -13.11
N LEU A 96 20.60 -4.16 -12.07
CA LEU A 96 20.84 -3.37 -10.86
C LEU A 96 22.10 -3.82 -10.12
N GLY A 97 22.32 -5.13 -9.97
CA GLY A 97 23.52 -5.64 -9.32
C GLY A 97 24.81 -5.23 -10.07
N LEU A 98 24.78 -5.24 -11.41
CA LEU A 98 25.89 -4.74 -12.22
C LEU A 98 26.04 -3.22 -12.04
N PHE A 99 24.94 -2.48 -12.06
CA PHE A 99 24.92 -1.03 -11.92
C PHE A 99 25.50 -0.56 -10.58
N ASP A 100 25.11 -1.20 -9.47
CA ASP A 100 25.60 -0.88 -8.13
C ASP A 100 27.09 -1.17 -7.95
N SER A 101 27.67 -2.03 -8.81
CA SER A 101 29.10 -2.36 -8.81
C SER A 101 29.96 -1.42 -9.66
N LEU A 102 29.34 -0.52 -10.44
CA LEU A 102 30.06 0.43 -11.28
C LEU A 102 30.53 1.66 -10.47
N PRO A 103 31.71 2.24 -10.79
CA PRO A 103 32.06 3.59 -10.35
C PRO A 103 31.00 4.60 -10.80
N SER A 104 30.79 5.67 -10.03
CA SER A 104 29.75 6.68 -10.32
C SER A 104 29.85 7.27 -11.73
N GLU A 105 31.07 7.46 -12.24
CA GLU A 105 31.30 8.03 -13.57
C GLU A 105 30.87 7.10 -14.71
N GLU A 106 31.10 5.78 -14.55
CA GLU A 106 30.67 4.76 -15.50
C GLU A 106 29.17 4.46 -15.39
N ALA A 107 28.61 4.50 -14.17
CA ALA A 107 27.17 4.39 -13.95
C ALA A 107 26.41 5.52 -14.67
N ASP A 108 26.89 6.76 -14.55
CA ASP A 108 26.32 7.92 -15.24
C ASP A 108 26.43 7.82 -16.76
N ARG A 109 27.57 7.32 -17.26
CA ARG A 109 27.77 7.08 -18.69
C ARG A 109 26.78 6.05 -19.22
N PHE A 110 26.63 4.94 -18.50
CA PHE A 110 25.71 3.87 -18.85
C PHE A 110 24.25 4.35 -18.88
N LEU A 111 23.83 5.18 -17.93
CA LEU A 111 22.49 5.78 -17.94
C LEU A 111 22.26 6.68 -19.16
N ARG A 112 23.27 7.46 -19.57
CA ARG A 112 23.18 8.29 -20.80
C ARG A 112 23.00 7.42 -22.04
N GLU A 113 23.76 6.33 -22.16
CA GLU A 113 23.65 5.39 -23.28
C GLU A 113 22.29 4.68 -23.33
N LEU A 114 21.81 4.18 -22.19
CA LEU A 114 20.48 3.57 -22.09
C LEU A 114 19.37 4.55 -22.45
N LYS A 115 19.47 5.80 -22.02
CA LYS A 115 18.48 6.84 -22.33
C LYS A 115 18.46 7.18 -23.82
N ALA A 116 19.62 7.28 -24.46
CA ALA A 116 19.74 7.48 -25.90
C ALA A 116 19.11 6.32 -26.67
N LYS A 117 19.42 5.08 -26.26
CA LYS A 117 18.87 3.87 -26.88
C LYS A 117 17.34 3.78 -26.72
N SER A 118 16.81 4.07 -25.52
CA SER A 118 15.36 4.11 -25.28
C SER A 118 14.68 5.18 -26.14
N THR A 119 15.27 6.36 -26.27
CA THR A 119 14.75 7.44 -27.11
C THR A 119 14.69 7.03 -28.59
N HIS A 120 15.73 6.36 -29.09
CA HIS A 120 15.77 5.86 -30.47
C HIS A 120 14.63 4.87 -30.75
N PHE A 121 14.41 3.89 -29.87
CA PHE A 121 13.31 2.93 -30.04
C PHE A 121 11.92 3.58 -29.90
N ASN A 122 11.76 4.53 -28.98
CA ASN A 122 10.51 5.27 -28.84
C ASN A 122 10.19 6.08 -30.12
N ALA A 123 11.19 6.67 -30.75
CA ALA A 123 11.02 7.38 -32.01
C ALA A 123 10.61 6.45 -33.16
N ILE A 124 11.26 5.28 -33.28
CA ILE A 124 10.89 4.25 -34.27
C ILE A 124 9.44 3.79 -34.04
N PHE A 125 9.06 3.55 -32.78
CA PHE A 125 7.70 3.13 -32.43
C PHE A 125 6.67 4.21 -32.75
N ALA A 126 6.96 5.47 -32.42
CA ALA A 126 6.11 6.61 -32.76
C ALA A 126 5.91 6.73 -34.28
N GLU A 127 6.98 6.54 -35.07
CA GLU A 127 6.90 6.54 -36.52
C GLU A 127 6.08 5.36 -37.06
N MET A 128 6.24 4.17 -36.48
CA MET A 128 5.47 2.98 -36.83
C MET A 128 3.98 3.13 -36.49
N MET A 129 3.64 3.77 -35.36
CA MET A 129 2.26 4.09 -34.97
C MET A 129 1.64 5.14 -35.89
N ALA A 130 2.39 6.20 -36.22
CA ALA A 130 1.95 7.24 -37.14
C ALA A 130 1.64 6.69 -38.54
N LYS A 131 2.45 5.75 -39.03
CA LYS A 131 2.25 5.09 -40.34
C LYS A 131 1.11 4.07 -40.35
N ARG A 132 0.70 3.51 -39.21
CA ARG A 132 -0.39 2.51 -39.12
C ARG A 132 -1.79 3.08 -38.90
N GLY A 133 -1.96 4.39 -38.71
CA GLY A 133 -3.29 5.01 -38.61
C GLY A 133 -4.13 4.51 -37.43
N ILE A 134 -3.53 3.86 -36.43
CA ILE A 134 -4.22 3.46 -35.20
C ILE A 134 -4.19 4.68 -34.28
N LYS A 135 -5.29 5.43 -34.28
CA LYS A 135 -5.55 6.45 -33.25
C LYS A 135 -5.39 5.77 -31.89
N ALA A 136 -4.48 6.29 -31.07
CA ALA A 136 -4.45 5.97 -29.65
C ALA A 136 -5.82 6.35 -29.07
N SER A 137 -6.57 5.34 -28.63
CA SER A 137 -7.73 5.50 -27.75
C SER A 137 -7.34 5.14 -26.33
#